data_AF-A0A1C5YMI0-F1
#
_entry.id   AF-A0A1C5YMI0-F1
#
_cell.length_a   1.000
_cell.length_b   1.000
_cell.length_c   1.000
_cell.angle_alpha   90.00
_cell.angle_beta   90.00
_cell.angle_gamma   90.00
#
_symmetry.space_group_name_H-M   'P 1'
#
loop_
_entity.id
_entity.type
_entity.pdbx_description
1 polymer ?
#
loop_
_entity_poly.entity_id
_entity_poly.type
_entity_poly.pdbx_seq_one_letter_code
_entity_poly.pdbx_strand_id
1 'polypeptide(L)' 'MGITEREFLNKMIALAKAGEDEMEHLKCMFYAWAEFFEADEETVNGIAELLADAAEISDKDAFIKNLNCIL' A
#
# COMPACT_ATOMS: atom_id res chain seq x y z
N MET A 1 20.34 9.13 6.98
CA MET A 1 19.92 8.03 6.10
C MET A 1 18.41 8.03 6.12
N GLY A 2 17.79 8.48 5.03
CA GLY A 2 16.34 8.43 4.87
C GLY A 2 15.92 7.02 4.45
N ILE A 3 14.72 6.61 4.85
CA ILE A 3 14.07 5.43 4.30
C ILE A 3 13.92 5.67 2.78
N THR A 4 14.32 4.68 1.99
CA THR A 4 14.15 4.71 0.53
C THR A 4 12.75 4.26 0.14
N GLU A 5 12.27 4.71 -1.03
CA GLU A 5 10.97 4.28 -1.57
C GLU A 5 10.85 2.75 -1.66
N ARG A 6 11.94 2.08 -2.00
CA ARG A 6 12.02 0.62 -2.05
C ARG A 6 11.78 -0.03 -0.68
N GLU A 7 12.25 0.58 0.40
CA GLU A 7 12.02 0.07 1.76
C GLU A 7 10.56 0.23 2.18
N PHE A 8 9.91 1.34 1.78
CA PHE A 8 8.46 1.51 1.93
C PHE A 8 7.69 0.41 1.21
N LEU A 9 7.96 0.20 -0.07
CA LEU A 9 7.27 -0.80 -0.89
C LEU A 9 7.45 -2.21 -0.34
N ASN A 10 8.68 -2.60 0.03
CA ASN A 10 8.94 -3.92 0.63
C ASN A 10 8.14 -4.13 1.92
N LYS A 11 8.04 -3.10 2.77
CA LYS A 11 7.29 -3.18 4.02
C LYS A 11 5.78 -3.25 3.77
N MET A 12 5.26 -2.46 2.84
CA MET A 12 3.85 -2.52 2.44
C MET A 12 3.48 -3.88 1.84
N ILE A 13 4.33 -4.48 1.01
CA ILE A 13 4.12 -5.84 0.48
C ILE A 13 4.07 -6.87 1.61
N ALA A 14 4.96 -6.78 2.59
CA ALA A 14 4.97 -7.68 3.74
C ALA A 14 3.68 -7.57 4.57
N LEU A 15 3.18 -6.36 4.79
CA LEU A 15 1.93 -6.10 5.50
C LEU A 15 0.71 -6.59 4.69
N ALA A 16 0.68 -6.35 3.37
CA ALA A 16 -0.37 -6.85 2.49
C ALA A 16 -0.44 -8.39 2.51
N LYS A 17 0.71 -9.07 2.55
CA LYS A 17 0.79 -10.54 2.70
C LYS A 17 0.39 -11.06 4.07
N ALA A 18 0.55 -10.26 5.12
CA ALA A 18 0.14 -10.63 6.47
C ALA A 18 -1.40 -10.67 6.61
N GLY A 19 -2.13 -9.97 5.72
CA GLY A 19 -3.58 -10.06 5.61
C GLY A 19 -4.32 -9.05 6.49
N GLU A 20 -5.55 -9.39 6.88
CA GLU A 20 -6.47 -8.46 7.55
C GLU A 20 -5.93 -7.89 8.87
N ASP A 21 -5.20 -8.69 9.65
CA ASP A 21 -4.65 -8.28 10.95
C ASP A 21 -3.68 -7.09 10.85
N GLU A 22 -3.01 -6.93 9.71
CA GLU A 22 -2.05 -5.85 9.46
C GLU A 22 -2.61 -4.76 8.53
N MET A 23 -3.89 -4.83 8.17
CA MET A 23 -4.51 -3.93 7.20
C MET A 23 -4.47 -2.46 7.65
N GLU A 24 -4.73 -2.17 8.94
CA GLU A 24 -4.63 -0.79 9.46
C GLU A 24 -3.19 -0.26 9.40
N HIS A 25 -2.21 -1.12 9.67
CA HIS A 25 -0.80 -0.75 9.57
C HIS A 25 -0.38 -0.51 8.13
N LEU A 26 -0.87 -1.34 7.20
CA LEU A 26 -0.67 -1.15 5.76
C LEU A 26 -1.21 0.21 5.30
N LYS A 27 -2.44 0.57 5.70
CA LYS A 27 -3.03 1.88 5.38
C LYS A 27 -2.19 3.05 5.87
N CYS A 28 -1.72 2.99 7.12
CA CYS A 28 -0.84 4.01 7.68
C CYS A 28 0.47 4.15 6.89
N MET A 29 1.09 3.02 6.52
CA MET A 29 2.32 3.01 5.72
C MET A 29 2.08 3.55 4.30
N PHE A 30 0.93 3.21 3.71
CA PHE A 30 0.53 3.65 2.38
C PHE A 30 0.25 5.16 2.34
N TYR A 31 -0.48 5.69 3.32
CA TYR A 31 -0.69 7.12 3.49
C TYR A 31 0.63 7.88 3.67
N ALA A 32 1.49 7.39 4.57
CA ALA A 32 2.79 8.02 4.83
C ALA A 32 3.70 8.01 3.59
N TRP A 33 3.66 6.94 2.79
CA TRP A 33 4.37 6.88 1.51
C TRP A 33 3.80 7.91 0.52
N ALA A 34 2.48 7.99 0.35
CA ALA A 34 1.85 8.93 -0.58
C ALA A 34 2.18 10.39 -0.23
N GLU A 35 2.10 10.78 1.05
CA GLU A 35 2.46 12.11 1.52
C GLU A 35 3.96 12.41 1.38
N PHE A 36 4.82 11.44 1.69
CA PHE A 36 6.28 11.64 1.65
C PHE A 36 6.81 11.83 0.22
N PHE A 37 6.19 11.17 -0.75
CA PHE A 37 6.56 11.22 -2.16
C PHE A 37 5.65 12.11 -3.00
N GLU A 38 4.69 12.82 -2.38
CA GLU A 38 3.70 13.68 -3.06
C GLU A 38 3.02 12.94 -4.24
N ALA A 39 2.66 11.67 -4.02
CA ALA A 39 2.12 10.80 -5.06
C ALA A 39 0.73 11.29 -5.52
N ASP A 40 0.53 11.35 -6.84
CA ASP A 40 -0.78 11.65 -7.42
C ASP A 40 -1.70 10.41 -7.40
N GLU A 41 -2.97 10.62 -7.73
CA GLU A 41 -4.00 9.57 -7.72
C GLU A 41 -3.65 8.39 -8.66
N GLU A 42 -3.03 8.67 -9.81
CA GLU A 42 -2.56 7.63 -10.74
C GLU A 42 -1.47 6.77 -10.11
N THR A 43 -0.48 7.39 -9.47
CA THR A 43 0.63 6.69 -8.80
C THR A 43 0.12 5.90 -7.59
N VAL A 44 -0.77 6.48 -6.78
CA VAL A 44 -1.41 5.82 -5.63
C VAL A 44 -2.14 4.56 -6.07
N ASN A 45 -2.98 4.66 -7.11
CA ASN A 45 -3.70 3.49 -7.63
C ASN A 45 -2.75 2.44 -8.19
N GLY A 46 -1.70 2.84 -8.91
CA GLY A 46 -0.68 1.92 -9.43
C GLY A 46 0.06 1.15 -8.32
N ILE A 47 0.38 1.81 -7.20
CA ILE A 47 0.98 1.12 -6.04
C ILE A 47 -0.04 0.23 -5.34
N ALA A 48 -1.30 0.64 -5.21
CA ALA A 48 -2.35 -0.20 -4.62
C ALA A 48 -2.54 -1.51 -5.43
N GLU A 49 -2.54 -1.42 -6.76
CA GLU A 49 -2.57 -2.58 -7.66
C GLU A 49 -1.33 -3.48 -7.48
N LEU A 50 -0.14 -2.87 -7.44
CA LEU A 50 1.10 -3.61 -7.21
C LEU A 50 1.09 -4.37 -5.89
N LEU A 51 0.56 -3.77 -4.82
CA LEU A 51 0.43 -4.40 -3.51
C LEU A 51 -0.55 -5.58 -3.56
N ALA A 52 -1.69 -5.42 -4.24
CA ALA A 52 -2.66 -6.48 -4.41
C ALA A 52 -2.07 -7.67 -5.20
N ASP A 53 -1.31 -7.39 -6.27
CA ASP A 53 -0.61 -8.39 -7.06
C ASP A 53 0.47 -9.11 -6.27
N ALA A 54 1.31 -8.35 -5.57
CA ALA A 54 2.42 -8.89 -4.81
C ALA A 54 1.96 -9.76 -3.64
N ALA A 55 0.81 -9.45 -3.05
CA ALA A 55 0.19 -10.22 -1.97
C ALA A 55 -0.78 -11.32 -2.46
N GLU A 56 -0.90 -11.52 -3.78
CA GLU A 56 -1.76 -12.54 -4.39
C GLU A 56 -3.23 -12.41 -3.94
N ILE A 57 -3.69 -11.16 -3.78
CA ILE A 57 -5.05 -10.85 -3.34
C ILE A 57 -6.05 -11.26 -4.43
N SER A 58 -7.04 -12.08 -4.06
CA SER A 58 -8.08 -12.57 -4.95
C SER A 58 -9.10 -11.49 -5.33
N ASP A 59 -9.52 -10.66 -4.37
CA ASP A 59 -10.43 -9.54 -4.58
C ASP A 59 -9.65 -8.21 -4.52
N LYS A 60 -9.02 -7.86 -5.64
CA LYS A 60 -8.20 -6.65 -5.76
C LYS A 60 -9.03 -5.38 -5.57
N ASP A 61 -10.24 -5.34 -6.12
CA ASP A 61 -11.12 -4.16 -6.04
C ASP A 61 -11.48 -3.85 -4.58
N ALA A 62 -11.86 -4.87 -3.80
CA ALA A 62 -12.15 -4.70 -2.38
C ALA A 62 -10.91 -4.24 -1.60
N PHE A 63 -9.75 -4.83 -1.88
CA PHE A 63 -8.49 -4.46 -1.24
C PHE A 63 -8.07 -3.03 -1.54
N ILE A 64 -8.04 -2.63 -2.82
CA ILE A 64 -7.66 -1.28 -3.25
C ILE A 64 -8.61 -0.26 -2.64
N LYS A 65 -9.92 -0.53 -2.67
CA LYS A 65 -10.91 0.34 -2.02
C LYS A 65 -10.66 0.48 -0.52
N ASN A 66 -10.37 -0.63 0.16
CA ASN A 66 -10.09 -0.62 1.59
C ASN A 66 -8.81 0.18 1.91
N LEU A 67 -7.78 0.04 1.08
CA LEU A 67 -6.50 0.71 1.20
C LEU A 67 -6.62 2.23 0.95
N ASN A 68 -7.36 2.62 -0.08
CA ASN A 68 -7.59 4.02 -0.44
C ASN A 68 -8.56 4.75 0.50
N CYS A 69 -9.31 4.06 1.37
CA CYS A 69 -10.22 4.72 2.33
C CYS A 69 -9.52 5.70 3.31
N ILE A 70 -8.19 5.72 3.37
CA ILE A 70 -7.42 6.62 4.26
C ILE A 70 -6.94 7.90 3.55
N LEU A 71 -7.02 7.96 2.22
CA LEU A 71 -6.66 9.11 1.37
C LEU A 71 -7.92 9.88 0.99
#